data_AF-A0A1F3X6K2-F1
#
_entry.id   AF-A0A1F3X6K2-F1
#
_cell.length_a   1.000
_cell.length_b   1.000
_cell.length_c   1.000
_cell.angle_alpha   90.00
_cell.angle_beta   90.00
_cell.angle_gamma   90.00
#
_symmetry.space_group_name_H-M   'P 1'
#
loop_
_entity.id
_entity.type
_entity.pdbx_description
1 polymer ?
#
loop_
_entity_poly.entity_id
_entity_poly.type
_entity_poly.pdbx_seq_one_letter_code
_entity_poly.pdbx_strand_id
1 'polypeptide(L)'
;MSAAAQSFNVPAELWLAPRSGQAVRDNAQLSKAFAAYFQLAQPRVRLHHHKRDESSAQAEELRGWLIALGIEAGRIELMEDSPTDQLTLDITDSR
;
A
#
# COMPACT_ATOMS: atom_id res chain seq x y z
N MET A 1 -9.94 13.67 -17.03
CA MET A 1 -10.09 12.20 -17.09
C MET A 1 -9.24 11.65 -15.95
N SER A 2 -9.85 11.17 -14.87
CA SER A 2 -9.08 10.54 -13.78
C SER A 2 -8.35 9.32 -14.34
N ALA A 3 -7.05 9.21 -14.07
CA ALA A 3 -6.32 8.00 -14.38
C ALA A 3 -6.96 6.83 -13.59
N ALA A 4 -7.14 5.69 -14.23
CA ALA A 4 -7.69 4.50 -13.59
C ALA A 4 -6.79 4.09 -12.41
N ALA A 5 -7.41 3.81 -11.25
CA ALA A 5 -6.70 3.29 -10.10
C ALA A 5 -6.09 1.92 -10.44
N GLN A 6 -4.82 1.73 -10.12
CA GLN A 6 -4.16 0.42 -10.18
C GLN A 6 -4.17 -0.19 -8.78
N SER A 7 -4.86 -1.32 -8.63
CA SER A 7 -5.03 -2.00 -7.34
C SER A 7 -4.10 -3.20 -7.20
N PHE A 8 -3.46 -3.32 -6.03
CA PHE A 8 -2.51 -4.37 -5.70
C PHE A 8 -2.85 -4.99 -4.34
N ASN A 9 -3.07 -6.30 -4.31
CA ASN A 9 -3.33 -7.02 -3.05
C ASN A 9 -2.02 -7.29 -2.32
N VAL A 10 -1.99 -7.05 -1.00
CA VAL A 10 -0.80 -7.30 -0.17
C VAL A 10 -0.83 -8.75 0.33
N PRO A 11 -0.06 -9.68 -0.23
CA PRO A 11 -0.18 -11.09 0.15
C PRO A 11 -0.05 -11.31 1.66
N ALA A 12 -0.95 -12.11 2.25
CA ALA A 12 -0.98 -12.37 3.69
C ALA A 12 0.34 -12.97 4.21
N GLU A 13 1.08 -13.66 3.33
CA GLU A 13 2.39 -14.24 3.58
C GLU A 13 3.44 -13.20 4.01
N LEU A 14 3.25 -11.92 3.64
CA LEU A 14 4.11 -10.83 4.11
C LEU A 14 4.14 -10.73 5.64
N TRP A 15 3.03 -11.08 6.30
CA TRP A 15 2.86 -10.98 7.75
C TRP A 15 3.33 -12.22 8.51
N LEU A 16 3.60 -13.32 7.82
CA LEU A 16 4.02 -14.60 8.42
C LEU A 16 5.53 -14.66 8.73
N ALA A 17 6.28 -13.62 8.36
CA ALA A 17 7.72 -13.53 8.58
C ALA A 17 8.10 -12.16 9.17
N PRO A 18 9.34 -12.01 9.70
CA PRO A 18 9.86 -10.70 10.04
C PRO A 18 9.91 -9.79 8.80
N ARG A 19 9.29 -8.61 8.88
CA ARG A 19 9.34 -7.62 7.79
C ARG A 19 10.61 -6.78 7.89
N SER A 20 11.15 -6.43 6.73
CA SER A 20 12.20 -5.43 6.56
C SER A 20 11.88 -4.62 5.30
N GLY A 21 12.48 -3.44 5.16
CA GLY A 21 12.32 -2.65 3.92
C GLY A 21 12.68 -3.45 2.66
N GLN A 22 13.71 -4.32 2.74
CA GLN A 22 14.09 -5.20 1.63
C GLN A 22 13.00 -6.24 1.33
N ALA A 23 12.46 -6.91 2.35
CA ALA A 23 11.39 -7.90 2.17
C ALA A 23 10.11 -7.28 1.59
N VAL A 24 9.76 -6.06 2.01
CA VAL A 24 8.63 -5.29 1.47
C VAL A 24 8.88 -4.93 0.00
N ARG A 25 10.10 -4.51 -0.35
CA ARG A 25 10.48 -4.17 -1.73
C ARG A 25 10.52 -5.38 -2.67
N ASP A 26 10.94 -6.54 -2.16
CA ASP A 26 11.03 -7.78 -2.93
C ASP A 26 9.68 -8.48 -3.12
N ASN A 27 8.66 -8.06 -2.37
CA ASN A 27 7.31 -8.54 -2.58
C ASN A 27 6.80 -8.18 -3.97
N ALA A 28 6.39 -9.16 -4.76
CA ALA A 28 6.03 -8.96 -6.16
C ALA A 28 4.86 -7.97 -6.37
N GLN A 29 3.87 -7.94 -5.47
CA GLN A 29 2.73 -7.03 -5.59
C GLN A 29 3.13 -5.60 -5.20
N LEU A 30 3.89 -5.46 -4.10
CA LEU A 30 4.36 -4.16 -3.65
C LEU A 30 5.39 -3.56 -4.62
N SER A 31 6.27 -4.37 -5.20
CA SER A 31 7.22 -3.96 -6.24
C SER A 31 6.49 -3.35 -7.45
N LYS A 32 5.39 -3.98 -7.90
CA LYS A 32 4.54 -3.42 -8.96
C LYS A 32 3.85 -2.13 -8.53
N ALA A 33 3.37 -2.05 -7.29
CA ALA A 33 2.78 -0.81 -6.75
C ALA A 33 3.79 0.35 -6.71
N PHE A 34 5.04 0.09 -6.30
CA PHE A 34 6.11 1.09 -6.35
C PHE A 34 6.41 1.53 -7.79
N ALA A 35 6.51 0.59 -8.73
CA ALA A 35 6.72 0.91 -10.14
C ALA A 35 5.58 1.78 -10.70
N ALA A 36 4.32 1.45 -10.38
CA ALA A 36 3.17 2.26 -10.77
C ALA A 36 3.20 3.66 -10.15
N TYR A 37 3.54 3.77 -8.86
CA TYR A 37 3.64 5.03 -8.13
C TYR A 37 4.66 5.98 -8.78
N PHE A 38 5.88 5.50 -9.05
CA PHE A 38 6.96 6.34 -9.59
C PHE A 38 6.81 6.68 -11.09
N GLN A 39 5.84 6.09 -11.79
CA GLN A 39 5.54 6.42 -13.19
C GLN A 39 4.53 7.58 -13.33
N LEU A 40 3.86 7.99 -12.25
CA LEU A 40 2.85 9.04 -12.28
C LEU A 40 3.44 10.41 -11.90
N ALA A 41 2.81 11.47 -12.40
CA ALA A 41 3.25 12.84 -12.11
C ALA A 41 2.80 13.32 -10.72
N GLN A 42 1.59 12.97 -10.29
CA GLN A 42 1.05 13.33 -8.98
C GLN A 42 0.41 12.13 -8.28
N PRO A 43 1.20 11.08 -7.98
CA PRO A 43 0.67 9.85 -7.41
C PRO A 43 0.10 10.07 -6.00
N ARG A 44 -0.95 9.32 -5.70
CA ARG A 44 -1.48 9.04 -4.36
C ARG A 44 -1.65 7.54 -4.15
N VAL A 45 -1.53 7.14 -2.90
CA VAL A 45 -1.73 5.78 -2.41
C VAL A 45 -2.94 5.78 -1.48
N ARG A 46 -3.89 4.88 -1.72
CA ARG A 46 -4.90 4.52 -0.73
C ARG A 46 -4.65 3.10 -0.28
N LEU A 47 -4.52 2.90 1.03
CA LEU A 47 -4.32 1.59 1.63
C LEU A 47 -5.61 1.18 2.35
N HIS A 48 -6.32 0.25 1.73
CA HIS A 48 -7.59 -0.26 2.19
C HIS A 48 -7.35 -1.37 3.21
N HIS A 49 -8.00 -1.27 4.36
CA HIS A 49 -7.91 -2.23 5.46
C HIS A 49 -9.28 -2.46 6.11
N HIS A 50 -9.40 -3.57 6.83
CA HIS A 50 -10.62 -3.89 7.58
C HIS A 50 -10.66 -3.09 8.88
N LYS A 51 -11.87 -2.81 9.39
CA LYS A 51 -12.12 -2.29 10.75
C LYS A 51 -11.88 -3.37 11.82
N ARG A 52 -10.64 -3.83 11.97
CA ARG A 52 -10.21 -4.77 13.02
C ARG A 52 -8.79 -4.44 13.42
N ASP A 53 -8.49 -4.59 14.71
CA ASP A 53 -7.22 -4.17 15.31
C ASP A 53 -5.99 -4.71 14.57
N GLU A 54 -6.01 -6.00 14.20
CA GLU A 54 -4.92 -6.61 13.45
C GLU A 54 -4.73 -6.00 12.06
N SER A 55 -5.82 -5.83 11.30
CA SER A 55 -5.78 -5.24 9.96
C SER A 55 -5.32 -3.78 10.01
N SER A 56 -5.78 -3.02 11.00
CA SER A 56 -5.34 -1.63 11.24
C SER A 56 -3.86 -1.55 11.60
N ALA A 57 -3.36 -2.45 12.47
CA ALA A 57 -1.95 -2.50 12.83
C ALA A 57 -1.06 -2.84 11.63
N GLN A 58 -1.48 -3.81 10.81
CA GLN A 58 -0.79 -4.17 9.56
C GLN A 58 -0.79 -3.00 8.57
N ALA A 59 -1.90 -2.27 8.44
CA ALA A 59 -2.00 -1.10 7.55
C ALA A 59 -1.03 0.02 7.97
N GLU A 60 -0.97 0.34 9.25
CA GLU A 60 -0.04 1.34 9.78
C GLU A 60 1.42 0.92 9.62
N GLU A 61 1.72 -0.36 9.87
CA GLU A 61 3.07 -0.87 9.66
C GLU A 61 3.47 -0.79 8.19
N LEU A 62 2.61 -1.21 7.27
CA LEU A 62 2.88 -1.12 5.84
C LEU A 62 3.08 0.34 5.42
N ARG A 63 2.25 1.25 5.91
CA ARG A 63 2.43 2.70 5.69
C ARG A 63 3.80 3.17 6.16
N GLY A 64 4.27 2.73 7.33
CA GLY A 64 5.62 3.01 7.82
C GLY A 64 6.71 2.53 6.85
N TRP A 65 6.57 1.32 6.31
CA TRP A 65 7.50 0.80 5.32
C TRP A 65 7.46 1.55 3.99
N LEU A 66 6.28 1.90 3.48
CA LEU A 66 6.13 2.70 2.26
C LEU A 66 6.84 4.06 2.40
N ILE A 67 6.73 4.70 3.57
CA ILE A 67 7.44 5.94 3.89
C ILE A 67 8.94 5.74 3.90
N ALA A 68 9.42 4.71 4.61
CA ALA A 68 10.84 4.38 4.67
C ALA A 68 11.44 4.06 3.28
N LEU A 69 10.61 3.58 2.35
CA LEU A 69 10.97 3.28 0.96
C LEU A 69 10.80 4.46 0.00
N GLY A 70 10.45 5.65 0.50
CA GLY A 70 10.49 6.89 -0.25
C GLY A 70 9.15 7.43 -0.74
N ILE A 71 8.02 6.84 -0.32
CA ILE A 71 6.70 7.43 -0.57
C ILE A 71 6.43 8.53 0.47
N GLU A 72 6.12 9.74 0.03
CA GLU A 72 5.80 10.84 0.94
C GLU A 72 4.57 10.51 1.79
N ALA A 73 4.67 10.67 3.12
CA ALA A 73 3.60 10.31 4.06
C ALA A 73 2.25 11.00 3.75
N GLY A 74 2.29 12.25 3.25
CA GLY A 74 1.10 13.01 2.87
C GLY A 74 0.39 12.52 1.60
N ARG A 75 0.99 11.56 0.88
CA ARG A 75 0.39 10.93 -0.30
C ARG A 75 -0.23 9.57 0.01
N ILE A 76 -0.15 9.10 1.25
CA ILE A 76 -0.68 7.81 1.69
C ILE A 76 -1.90 8.07 2.58
N GLU A 77 -3.04 7.56 2.18
CA GLU A 77 -4.30 7.60 2.93
C GLU A 77 -4.65 6.18 3.37
N LEU A 78 -5.02 6.00 4.64
CA LEU A 78 -5.55 4.74 5.15
C LEU A 78 -7.07 4.77 5.05
N MET A 79 -7.64 3.73 4.42
CA MET A 79 -9.07 3.61 4.18
C MET A 79 -9.63 2.42 4.96
N GLU A 80 -10.48 2.68 5.95
CA GLU A 80 -11.15 1.65 6.75
C GLU A 80 -12.46 1.20 6.05
N ASP A 81 -12.34 0.59 4.88
CA ASP A 81 -13.48 0.23 4.02
C ASP A 81 -13.36 -1.17 3.40
N SER A 82 -12.30 -1.93 3.73
CA SER A 82 -12.14 -3.28 3.18
C SER A 82 -13.13 -4.26 3.84
N PRO A 83 -13.87 -5.06 3.05
CA PRO A 83 -14.78 -6.07 3.58
C PRO A 83 -14.05 -7.33 4.10
N THR A 84 -12.72 -7.41 3.91
CA THR A 84 -11.90 -8.57 4.30
C THR A 84 -10.63 -8.10 4.99
N ASP A 85 -9.96 -8.96 5.77
CA ASP A 85 -8.69 -8.61 6.42
C ASP A 85 -7.51 -8.47 5.45
N GLN A 86 -7.74 -8.74 4.16
CA GLN A 86 -6.78 -8.56 3.09
C GLN A 86 -6.57 -7.05 2.83
N LEU A 87 -5.33 -6.58 2.99
CA LEU A 87 -4.96 -5.22 2.60
C LEU A 87 -4.85 -5.09 1.08
N THR A 88 -5.26 -3.93 0.57
CA THR A 88 -5.16 -3.55 -0.85
C THR A 88 -4.58 -2.14 -1.00
N LEU A 89 -3.63 -1.97 -1.92
CA LEU A 89 -3.08 -0.66 -2.29
C LEU A 89 -3.67 -0.21 -3.63
N ASP A 90 -4.27 0.96 -3.64
CA ASP A 90 -4.69 1.63 -4.85
C ASP A 90 -3.73 2.78 -5.16
N ILE A 91 -3.15 2.76 -6.36
CA ILE A 91 -2.30 3.83 -6.89
C ILE A 91 -3.11 4.66 -7.89
N THR A 92 -3.20 5.96 -7.65
CA THR A 92 -3.98 6.91 -8.46
C THR A 92 -3.17 8.14 -8.82
N ASP A 93 -3.50 8.79 -9.94
CA ASP A 93 -2.93 10.09 -10.33
C ASP A 93 -3.89 11.21 -9.96
N SER A 94 -3.42 12.18 -9.18
CA SER A 94 -4.18 13.37 -8.79
C SER A 94 -4.00 14.43 -9.86
N ARG A 95 -4.71 14.30 -10.99
CA ARG A 95 -4.74 15.35 -12.03
C ARG A 95 -5.93 16.28 -11.84
#